data_AF-A0A9J6BIZ2-F1
#
_entry.id   AF-A0A9J6BIZ2-F1
#
_cell.length_a   1.000
_cell.length_b   1.000
_cell.length_c   1.000
_cell.angle_alpha   90.00
_cell.angle_beta   90.00
_cell.angle_gamma   90.00
#
_symmetry.space_group_name_H-M   'P 1'
#
loop_
_entity.id
_entity.type
_entity.pdbx_description
1 polymer ?
#
loop_
_entity_poly.entity_id
_entity_poly.type
_entity_poly.pdbx_seq_one_letter_code
_entity_poly.pdbx_strand_id
1 'polypeptide(L)'
;MKQFFFLKFLIILIFTFKVHSEDKIKKCIEKFETFVHPTKCCDFPIFSNKNTSAEHCFDENKENLNFTCEHHECEVEKLGIFINGKFNIENTVKWLLHNFTDQVKKQWENVAIENMKKCFDEAETNQHKIECKYPDYPHILTDCLYQMNFLKCPTFNSTDECKKVKSFIETNECREHENSKYIMLEFWVI
;
A
#
# COMPACT_ATOMS: atom_id res chain seq x y z
N MET A 1 38.90 26.55 14.67
CA MET A 1 38.64 25.31 15.44
C MET A 1 37.16 24.95 15.66
N LYS A 2 36.18 25.89 15.61
CA LYS A 2 34.75 25.56 15.84
C LYS A 2 34.00 24.90 14.65
N GLN A 3 34.43 25.13 13.40
CA GLN A 3 33.77 24.56 12.20
C GLN A 3 34.02 23.05 12.00
N PHE A 4 35.16 22.51 12.46
CA PHE A 4 35.48 21.08 12.33
C PHE A 4 34.67 20.16 13.26
N PHE A 5 34.17 20.68 14.38
CA PHE A 5 33.31 19.92 15.30
C PHE A 5 31.89 19.75 14.76
N PHE A 6 31.36 20.77 14.07
CA PHE A 6 30.01 20.73 13.49
C PHE A 6 29.91 19.70 12.36
N LEU A 7 30.95 19.60 11.52
CA LEU A 7 30.99 18.64 10.41
C LEU A 7 31.06 17.17 10.90
N LYS A 8 31.84 16.90 11.96
CA LYS A 8 31.89 15.54 12.55
C LYS A 8 30.58 15.15 13.21
N PHE A 9 29.90 16.08 13.87
CA PHE A 9 28.59 15.84 14.49
C PHE A 9 27.49 15.59 13.44
N LEU A 10 27.52 16.35 12.34
CA LEU A 10 26.61 16.18 11.20
C LEU A 10 26.79 14.82 10.52
N ILE A 11 28.04 14.38 10.31
CA ILE A 11 28.34 13.05 9.74
C ILE A 11 27.83 11.95 10.69
N ILE A 12 28.10 12.03 12.00
CA ILE A 12 27.60 11.04 12.97
C ILE A 12 26.07 11.00 12.99
N LEU A 13 25.39 12.15 12.92
CA LEU A 13 23.93 12.22 12.83
C LEU A 13 23.42 11.56 11.53
N ILE A 14 23.99 11.88 10.38
CA ILE A 14 23.58 11.27 9.10
C ILE A 14 23.80 9.74 9.12
N PHE A 15 24.94 9.28 9.64
CA PHE A 15 25.23 7.84 9.75
C PHE A 15 24.33 7.13 10.77
N THR A 16 24.07 7.73 11.93
CA THR A 16 23.16 7.14 12.93
C THR A 16 21.72 7.12 12.44
N PHE A 17 21.23 8.17 11.78
CA PHE A 17 19.91 8.18 11.15
C PHE A 17 19.78 7.10 10.06
N LYS A 18 20.81 6.96 9.20
CA LYS A 18 20.83 5.94 8.15
C LYS A 18 20.81 4.52 8.73
N VAL A 19 21.69 4.22 9.69
CA VAL A 19 21.78 2.91 10.36
C VAL A 19 20.49 2.59 11.14
N HIS A 20 19.90 3.57 11.82
CA HIS A 20 18.64 3.36 12.56
C HIS A 20 17.45 3.13 11.62
N SER A 21 17.44 3.74 10.43
CA SER A 21 16.43 3.47 9.41
C SER A 21 16.58 2.08 8.79
N GLU A 22 17.82 1.64 8.54
CA GLU A 22 18.12 0.31 7.99
C GLU A 22 17.73 -0.81 8.97
N ASP A 23 17.99 -0.63 10.27
CA ASP A 23 17.58 -1.55 11.33
C ASP A 23 16.05 -1.65 11.48
N LYS A 24 15.33 -0.53 11.30
CA LYS A 24 13.86 -0.53 11.32
C LYS A 24 13.27 -1.26 10.11
N ILE A 25 13.77 -0.98 8.91
CA ILE A 25 13.34 -1.65 7.68
C ILE A 25 13.62 -3.15 7.77
N LYS A 26 14.80 -3.55 8.25
CA LYS A 26 15.14 -4.96 8.44
C LYS A 26 14.17 -5.67 9.39
N LYS A 27 13.84 -5.05 10.53
CA LYS A 27 12.84 -5.59 11.48
C LYS A 27 11.44 -5.67 10.87
N CYS A 28 11.09 -4.75 9.98
CA CYS A 28 9.87 -4.83 9.21
C CYS A 28 9.87 -6.09 8.33
N ILE A 29 10.90 -6.29 7.49
CA ILE A 29 11.04 -7.46 6.59
C ILE A 29 10.96 -8.77 7.39
N GLU A 30 11.73 -8.89 8.48
CA GLU A 30 11.73 -10.09 9.33
C GLU A 30 10.34 -10.39 9.91
N LYS A 31 9.55 -9.37 10.27
CA LYS A 31 8.16 -9.55 10.70
C LYS A 31 7.29 -10.03 9.54
N PHE A 32 7.40 -9.42 8.35
CA PHE A 32 6.62 -9.77 7.17
C PHE A 32 6.78 -11.23 6.75
N GLU A 33 8.02 -11.74 6.71
CA GLU A 33 8.31 -13.13 6.31
C GLU A 33 7.65 -14.16 7.25
N THR A 34 7.32 -13.77 8.48
CA THR A 34 6.67 -14.64 9.47
C THR A 34 5.15 -14.53 9.49
N PHE A 35 4.58 -13.55 8.78
CA PHE A 35 3.14 -13.31 8.78
C PHE A 35 2.41 -14.17 7.76
N VAL A 36 1.19 -14.57 8.13
CA VAL A 36 0.25 -15.14 7.17
C VAL A 36 -0.19 -14.04 6.19
N HIS A 37 -0.28 -14.39 4.91
CA HIS A 37 -0.71 -13.44 3.87
C HIS A 37 -2.10 -12.86 4.21
N PRO A 38 -2.34 -11.54 4.05
CA PRO A 38 -3.60 -10.88 4.40
C PRO A 38 -4.84 -11.54 3.81
N THR A 39 -4.77 -12.03 2.58
CA THR A 39 -5.90 -12.72 1.92
C THR A 39 -6.29 -14.05 2.58
N LYS A 40 -5.42 -14.65 3.42
CA LYS A 40 -5.78 -15.80 4.27
C LYS A 40 -6.59 -15.38 5.51
N CYS A 41 -6.49 -14.12 5.90
CA CYS A 41 -7.16 -13.55 7.06
C CYS A 41 -8.48 -12.86 6.71
N CYS A 42 -8.62 -12.41 5.48
CA CYS A 42 -9.82 -11.74 5.01
C CYS A 42 -9.96 -11.90 3.51
N ASP A 43 -11.19 -12.09 3.04
CA ASP A 43 -11.53 -11.97 1.63
C ASP A 43 -11.99 -10.52 1.37
N PHE A 44 -11.08 -9.65 0.91
CA PHE A 44 -11.31 -8.21 0.72
C PHE A 44 -10.99 -7.73 -0.69
N PRO A 45 -11.71 -6.69 -1.16
CA PRO A 45 -11.47 -6.11 -2.47
C PRO A 45 -10.09 -5.45 -2.55
N ILE A 46 -9.31 -5.88 -3.54
CA ILE A 46 -7.99 -5.36 -3.90
C ILE A 46 -7.87 -5.24 -5.42
N PHE A 47 -6.95 -4.41 -5.91
CA PHE A 47 -6.67 -4.24 -7.35
C PHE A 47 -5.84 -5.41 -7.89
N SER A 48 -5.11 -6.11 -7.02
CA SER A 48 -4.25 -7.24 -7.33
C SER A 48 -4.96 -8.59 -7.14
N ASN A 49 -4.93 -9.47 -8.13
CA ASN A 49 -5.10 -10.90 -7.91
C ASN A 49 -3.95 -11.63 -8.63
N LYS A 50 -3.66 -12.89 -8.24
CA LYS A 50 -2.54 -13.70 -8.77
C LYS A 50 -2.56 -14.01 -10.28
N ASN A 51 -3.54 -13.50 -11.01
CA ASN A 51 -3.71 -13.61 -12.45
C ASN A 51 -4.01 -12.23 -13.10
N THR A 52 -3.79 -11.10 -12.41
CA THR A 52 -4.14 -9.75 -12.92
C THR A 52 -2.92 -8.92 -13.32
N SER A 53 -3.22 -7.70 -13.79
CA SER A 53 -2.32 -6.60 -14.05
C SER A 53 -1.31 -6.32 -12.94
N ALA A 54 -1.57 -6.67 -11.67
CA ALA A 54 -0.67 -6.36 -10.55
C ALA A 54 0.67 -7.09 -10.62
N GLU A 55 0.68 -8.43 -10.72
CA GLU A 55 1.94 -9.18 -10.85
C GLU A 55 2.69 -8.79 -12.13
N HIS A 56 1.96 -8.56 -13.21
CA HIS A 56 2.54 -8.11 -14.47
C HIS A 56 3.16 -6.70 -14.36
N CYS A 57 2.48 -5.76 -13.72
CA CYS A 57 3.01 -4.41 -13.44
C CYS A 57 4.14 -4.45 -12.40
N PHE A 58 4.15 -5.43 -11.50
CA PHE A 58 5.26 -5.66 -10.58
C PHE A 58 6.50 -6.08 -11.38
N ASP A 59 6.39 -7.13 -12.19
CA ASP A 59 7.50 -7.63 -13.02
C ASP A 59 8.00 -6.62 -14.04
N GLU A 60 7.12 -5.82 -14.65
CA GLU A 60 7.48 -4.78 -15.62
C GLU A 60 8.29 -3.65 -14.98
N ASN A 61 8.04 -3.32 -13.71
CA ASN A 61 8.57 -2.09 -13.11
C ASN A 61 9.59 -2.34 -12.00
N LYS A 62 9.81 -3.57 -11.53
CA LYS A 62 10.64 -3.89 -10.34
C LYS A 62 12.09 -3.38 -10.40
N GLU A 63 12.61 -3.08 -11.58
CA GLU A 63 13.96 -2.53 -11.77
C GLU A 63 13.99 -0.98 -11.86
N ASN A 64 12.83 -0.32 -11.88
CA ASN A 64 12.72 1.13 -12.05
C ASN A 64 12.94 1.86 -10.72
N LEU A 65 13.68 2.97 -10.76
CA LEU A 65 13.96 3.80 -9.58
C LEU A 65 12.68 4.42 -8.98
N ASN A 66 11.64 4.62 -9.80
CA ASN A 66 10.31 5.08 -9.40
C ASN A 66 9.27 3.94 -9.40
N PHE A 67 9.71 2.70 -9.12
CA PHE A 67 8.91 1.48 -9.15
C PHE A 67 7.50 1.66 -8.56
N THR A 68 7.39 2.25 -7.37
CA THR A 68 6.10 2.40 -6.68
C THR A 68 5.11 3.27 -7.44
N CYS A 69 5.57 4.34 -8.09
CA CYS A 69 4.75 5.16 -8.98
C CYS A 69 4.31 4.32 -10.19
N GLU A 70 5.28 3.77 -10.91
CA GLU A 70 5.06 3.15 -12.21
C GLU A 70 4.25 1.86 -12.12
N HIS A 71 4.40 1.11 -11.02
CA HIS A 71 3.58 -0.05 -10.71
C HIS A 71 2.10 0.32 -10.58
N HIS A 72 1.76 1.28 -9.73
CA HIS A 72 0.35 1.64 -9.51
C HIS A 72 -0.25 2.39 -10.69
N GLU A 73 0.52 3.21 -11.40
CA GLU A 73 0.09 3.80 -12.67
C GLU A 73 -0.26 2.71 -13.69
N CYS A 74 0.62 1.72 -13.86
CA CYS A 74 0.41 0.57 -14.73
C CYS A 74 -0.86 -0.21 -14.33
N GLU A 75 -1.07 -0.45 -13.03
CA GLU A 75 -2.27 -1.13 -12.54
C GLU A 75 -3.53 -0.35 -12.96
N VAL A 76 -3.61 0.93 -12.62
CA VAL A 76 -4.86 1.70 -12.77
C VAL A 76 -5.17 2.03 -14.24
N GLU A 77 -4.14 2.13 -15.09
CA GLU A 77 -4.28 2.22 -16.55
C GLU A 77 -4.78 0.89 -17.13
N LYS A 78 -4.17 -0.26 -16.78
CA LYS A 78 -4.59 -1.57 -17.28
C LYS A 78 -6.01 -1.95 -16.82
N LEU A 79 -6.43 -1.46 -15.66
CA LEU A 79 -7.78 -1.65 -15.14
C LEU A 79 -8.83 -0.72 -15.78
N GLY A 80 -8.41 0.33 -16.51
CA GLY A 80 -9.31 1.29 -17.15
C GLY A 80 -10.14 2.13 -16.15
N ILE A 81 -9.76 2.13 -14.88
CA ILE A 81 -10.42 2.85 -13.79
C ILE A 81 -9.89 4.28 -13.62
N PHE A 82 -8.74 4.57 -14.25
CA PHE A 82 -8.11 5.89 -14.27
C PHE A 82 -8.17 6.48 -15.68
N ILE A 83 -9.01 7.49 -15.87
CA ILE A 83 -9.29 8.10 -17.18
C ILE A 83 -9.01 9.60 -17.07
N ASN A 84 -8.17 10.13 -17.94
CA ASN A 84 -7.79 11.55 -17.97
C ASN A 84 -7.26 12.07 -16.61
N GLY A 85 -6.44 11.27 -15.93
CA GLY A 85 -5.84 11.67 -14.65
C GLY A 85 -6.79 11.60 -13.45
N LYS A 86 -7.97 10.98 -13.60
CA LYS A 86 -8.98 10.87 -12.54
C LYS A 86 -9.56 9.46 -12.45
N PHE A 87 -9.89 9.03 -11.24
CA PHE A 87 -10.68 7.83 -11.05
C PHE A 87 -12.18 8.15 -11.06
N ASN A 88 -12.98 7.16 -11.46
CA ASN A 88 -14.41 7.19 -11.22
C ASN A 88 -14.74 6.25 -10.05
N ILE A 89 -15.12 6.81 -8.89
CA ILE A 89 -15.39 6.07 -7.65
C ILE A 89 -16.32 4.87 -7.87
N GLU A 90 -17.45 5.08 -8.54
CA GLU A 90 -18.48 4.07 -8.73
C GLU A 90 -17.99 2.94 -9.64
N ASN A 91 -17.30 3.26 -10.73
CA ASN A 91 -16.70 2.27 -11.61
C ASN A 91 -15.58 1.49 -10.92
N THR A 92 -14.75 2.17 -10.12
CA THR A 92 -13.67 1.54 -9.36
C THR A 92 -14.24 0.56 -8.32
N VAL A 93 -15.26 0.95 -7.56
CA VAL A 93 -15.92 0.06 -6.59
C VAL A 93 -16.60 -1.11 -7.30
N LYS A 94 -17.33 -0.85 -8.39
CA LYS A 94 -17.97 -1.90 -9.18
C LYS A 94 -16.94 -2.90 -9.73
N TRP A 95 -15.79 -2.41 -10.17
CA TRP A 95 -14.66 -3.25 -10.56
C TRP A 95 -14.14 -4.03 -9.36
N LEU A 96 -13.81 -3.40 -8.23
CA LEU A 96 -13.28 -4.09 -7.05
C LEU A 96 -14.18 -5.22 -6.55
N LEU A 97 -15.49 -5.04 -6.66
CA LEU A 97 -16.46 -6.02 -6.20
C LEU A 97 -16.79 -7.10 -7.23
N HIS A 98 -16.36 -7.00 -8.50
CA HIS A 98 -16.90 -7.82 -9.59
C HIS A 98 -16.76 -9.33 -9.37
N ASN A 99 -15.65 -9.77 -8.79
CA ASN A 99 -15.30 -11.18 -8.56
C ASN A 99 -15.88 -11.78 -7.27
N PHE A 100 -16.53 -10.99 -6.43
CA PHE A 100 -17.14 -11.50 -5.21
C PHE A 100 -18.51 -12.15 -5.49
N THR A 101 -18.86 -13.16 -4.68
CA THR A 101 -20.23 -13.67 -4.64
C THR A 101 -21.20 -12.58 -4.19
N ASP A 102 -22.47 -12.64 -4.58
CA ASP A 102 -23.45 -11.59 -4.22
C ASP A 102 -23.59 -11.40 -2.70
N GLN A 103 -23.43 -12.47 -1.93
CA GLN A 103 -23.42 -12.42 -0.47
C GLN A 103 -22.25 -11.59 0.06
N VAL A 104 -21.04 -11.81 -0.47
CA VAL A 104 -19.84 -11.09 -0.05
C VAL A 104 -19.86 -9.66 -0.59
N LYS A 105 -20.34 -9.44 -1.82
CA LYS A 105 -20.57 -8.10 -2.39
C LYS A 105 -21.42 -7.24 -1.46
N LYS A 106 -22.55 -7.76 -0.97
CA LYS A 106 -23.46 -7.02 -0.09
C LYS A 106 -22.81 -6.63 1.24
N GLN A 107 -21.92 -7.46 1.77
CA GLN A 107 -21.17 -7.16 3.00
C GLN A 107 -20.13 -6.06 2.77
N TRP A 108 -19.55 -6.01 1.57
CA TRP A 108 -18.53 -5.04 1.21
C TRP A 108 -19.06 -3.73 0.64
N GLU A 109 -20.21 -3.70 -0.02
CA GLU A 109 -20.66 -2.56 -0.82
C GLU A 109 -20.60 -1.23 -0.05
N ASN A 110 -21.17 -1.18 1.15
CA ASN A 110 -21.13 0.04 1.97
C ASN A 110 -19.71 0.34 2.49
N VAL A 111 -18.96 -0.69 2.89
CA VAL A 111 -17.60 -0.54 3.46
C VAL A 111 -16.62 -0.06 2.39
N ALA A 112 -16.66 -0.67 1.21
CA ALA A 112 -15.80 -0.36 0.07
C ALA A 112 -16.08 1.05 -0.47
N ILE A 113 -17.35 1.47 -0.56
CA ILE A 113 -17.69 2.84 -0.97
C ILE A 113 -17.17 3.86 0.05
N GLU A 114 -17.38 3.62 1.35
CA GLU A 114 -16.92 4.54 2.40
C GLU A 114 -15.39 4.64 2.42
N ASN A 115 -14.70 3.52 2.33
CA ASN A 115 -13.24 3.46 2.28
C ASN A 115 -12.71 4.15 1.02
N MET A 116 -13.33 3.91 -0.12
CA MET A 116 -12.97 4.54 -1.38
C MET A 116 -13.05 6.07 -1.30
N LYS A 117 -14.13 6.62 -0.75
CA LYS A 117 -14.26 8.07 -0.55
C LYS A 117 -13.16 8.63 0.34
N LYS A 118 -12.90 7.98 1.48
CA LYS A 118 -11.84 8.41 2.42
C LYS A 118 -10.46 8.36 1.79
N CYS A 119 -10.16 7.28 1.07
CA CYS A 119 -8.88 7.12 0.39
C CYS A 119 -8.71 8.07 -0.79
N PHE A 120 -9.80 8.45 -1.46
CA PHE A 120 -9.78 9.53 -2.45
C PHE A 120 -9.45 10.88 -1.83
N ASP A 121 -10.10 11.24 -0.73
CA ASP A 121 -9.83 12.50 -0.03
C ASP A 121 -8.37 12.53 0.47
N GLU A 122 -7.85 11.41 0.97
CA GLU A 122 -6.44 11.26 1.35
C GLU A 122 -5.51 11.44 0.16
N ALA A 123 -5.80 10.78 -0.97
CA ALA A 123 -5.02 10.91 -2.18
C ALA A 123 -5.04 12.34 -2.73
N GLU A 124 -6.19 13.03 -2.76
CA GLU A 124 -6.31 14.40 -3.28
C GLU A 124 -5.50 15.38 -2.43
N THR A 125 -5.51 15.18 -1.11
CA THR A 125 -4.79 16.03 -0.16
C THR A 125 -3.27 15.83 -0.25
N ASN A 126 -2.82 14.63 -0.62
CA ASN A 126 -1.42 14.24 -0.52
C ASN A 126 -0.69 14.07 -1.87
N GLN A 127 -1.36 14.29 -3.01
CA GLN A 127 -0.86 14.07 -4.38
C GLN A 127 0.37 14.90 -4.84
N HIS A 128 1.04 15.62 -3.94
CA HIS A 128 2.17 16.50 -4.25
C HIS A 128 3.46 16.12 -3.48
N LYS A 129 3.55 14.89 -2.96
CA LYS A 129 4.61 14.50 -2.02
C LYS A 129 5.75 13.72 -2.68
N ILE A 130 5.54 13.14 -3.86
CA ILE A 130 6.46 12.31 -4.62
C ILE A 130 6.37 12.74 -6.10
N GLU A 131 7.49 12.65 -6.82
CA GLU A 131 7.56 13.00 -8.25
C GLU A 131 7.19 11.78 -9.12
N CYS A 132 5.88 11.53 -9.29
CA CYS A 132 5.36 10.53 -10.22
C CYS A 132 4.90 11.17 -11.57
N LYS A 133 4.71 10.35 -12.64
CA LYS A 133 4.29 10.83 -13.99
C LYS A 133 2.85 11.35 -13.97
N TYR A 134 1.99 10.75 -13.17
CA TYR A 134 0.77 11.36 -12.66
C TYR A 134 1.01 11.78 -11.20
N PRO A 135 0.27 12.74 -10.63
CA PRO A 135 0.31 12.99 -9.18
C PRO A 135 0.17 11.65 -8.43
N ASP A 136 0.81 11.46 -7.26
CA ASP A 136 0.90 10.21 -6.46
C ASP A 136 -0.42 9.52 -6.07
N TYR A 137 -1.50 10.11 -6.56
CA TYR A 137 -2.88 9.74 -6.42
C TYR A 137 -3.13 8.23 -6.56
N PRO A 138 -2.61 7.50 -7.57
CA PRO A 138 -2.82 6.05 -7.65
C PRO A 138 -2.22 5.29 -6.46
N HIS A 139 -0.96 5.58 -6.10
CA HIS A 139 -0.26 4.92 -5.01
C HIS A 139 -0.91 5.19 -3.65
N ILE A 140 -1.23 6.46 -3.37
CA ILE A 140 -1.85 6.83 -2.09
C ILE A 140 -3.24 6.17 -1.97
N LEU A 141 -3.99 6.13 -3.07
CA LEU A 141 -5.30 5.51 -3.12
C LEU A 141 -5.22 3.99 -2.91
N THR A 142 -4.33 3.28 -3.60
CA THR A 142 -4.20 1.82 -3.50
C THR A 142 -3.74 1.38 -2.12
N ASP A 143 -2.70 2.01 -1.56
CA ASP A 143 -2.21 1.70 -0.20
C ASP A 143 -3.29 1.95 0.86
N CYS A 144 -3.96 3.11 0.79
CA CYS A 144 -5.06 3.41 1.70
C CYS A 144 -6.19 2.38 1.60
N LEU A 145 -6.60 2.01 0.37
CA LEU A 145 -7.68 1.06 0.16
C LEU A 145 -7.36 -0.32 0.72
N TYR A 146 -6.14 -0.82 0.51
CA TYR A 146 -5.73 -2.13 1.00
C TYR A 146 -5.77 -2.19 2.53
N GLN A 147 -5.22 -1.17 3.18
CA GLN A 147 -5.27 -1.05 4.63
C GLN A 147 -6.71 -0.96 5.14
N MET A 148 -7.48 0.00 4.62
CA MET A 148 -8.84 0.25 5.09
C MET A 148 -9.78 -0.94 4.88
N ASN A 149 -9.68 -1.61 3.73
CA ASN A 149 -10.48 -2.79 3.45
C ASN A 149 -10.09 -3.90 4.41
N PHE A 150 -8.80 -4.22 4.54
CA PHE A 150 -8.36 -5.26 5.47
C PHE A 150 -8.80 -5.00 6.92
N LEU A 151 -8.60 -3.78 7.43
CA LEU A 151 -8.92 -3.42 8.81
C LEU A 151 -10.42 -3.47 9.12
N LYS A 152 -11.26 -3.10 8.14
CA LYS A 152 -12.72 -3.12 8.25
C LYS A 152 -13.37 -4.38 7.68
N CYS A 153 -12.58 -5.42 7.45
CA CYS A 153 -13.07 -6.65 6.85
C CYS A 153 -14.24 -7.27 7.64
N PRO A 154 -15.42 -7.45 7.02
CA PRO A 154 -16.58 -8.07 7.68
C PRO A 154 -16.42 -9.59 7.84
N THR A 155 -15.55 -10.21 7.05
CA THR A 155 -15.29 -11.66 7.02
C THR A 155 -13.96 -12.04 7.69
N PHE A 156 -13.46 -11.19 8.60
CA PHE A 156 -12.13 -11.34 9.19
C PHE A 156 -12.00 -12.62 10.04
N ASN A 157 -10.99 -13.43 9.70
CA ASN A 157 -10.63 -14.62 10.44
C ASN A 157 -9.90 -14.23 11.74
N SER A 158 -10.48 -14.56 12.88
CA SER A 158 -10.01 -14.10 14.20
C SER A 158 -8.96 -15.01 14.87
N THR A 159 -8.18 -15.76 14.09
CA THR A 159 -7.03 -16.52 14.62
C THR A 159 -5.97 -15.58 15.18
N ASP A 160 -5.10 -16.10 16.06
CA ASP A 160 -4.03 -15.31 16.65
C ASP A 160 -3.02 -14.82 15.60
N GLU A 161 -2.77 -15.61 14.55
CA GLU A 161 -1.94 -15.22 13.42
C GLU A 161 -2.52 -14.02 12.66
N CYS A 162 -3.82 -14.05 12.37
CA CYS A 162 -4.49 -12.94 11.69
C CYS A 162 -4.60 -11.69 12.55
N LYS A 163 -4.81 -11.82 13.86
CA LYS A 163 -4.78 -10.68 14.79
C LYS A 163 -3.42 -10.01 14.83
N LYS A 164 -2.31 -10.76 14.72
CA LYS A 164 -0.96 -10.17 14.61
C LYS A 164 -0.81 -9.35 13.34
N VAL A 165 -1.28 -9.85 12.20
CA VAL A 165 -1.29 -9.12 10.93
C VAL A 165 -2.11 -7.84 11.04
N LYS A 166 -3.32 -7.94 11.59
CA LYS A 166 -4.18 -6.77 11.82
C LYS A 166 -3.52 -5.73 12.71
N SER A 167 -2.98 -6.16 13.85
CA SER A 167 -2.28 -5.26 14.77
C SER A 167 -1.08 -4.58 14.11
N PHE A 168 -0.33 -5.30 13.28
CA PHE A 168 0.80 -4.76 12.54
C PHE A 168 0.38 -3.68 11.53
N ILE A 169 -0.72 -3.90 10.79
CA ILE A 169 -1.26 -2.91 9.86
C ILE A 169 -1.81 -1.69 10.61
N GLU A 170 -2.46 -1.88 11.77
CA GLU A 170 -2.99 -0.78 12.60
C GLU A 170 -1.90 0.12 13.18
N THR A 171 -0.77 -0.45 13.61
CA THR A 171 0.33 0.33 14.21
C THR A 171 1.12 1.13 13.19
N ASN A 172 1.00 0.80 11.90
CA ASN A 172 1.64 1.51 10.81
C ASN A 172 3.17 1.61 10.96
N GLU A 173 3.78 0.67 11.72
CA GLU A 173 5.17 0.71 12.18
C GLU A 173 6.17 0.78 11.02
N CYS A 174 5.74 0.35 9.84
CA CYS A 174 6.53 0.26 8.62
C CYS A 174 6.03 1.18 7.49
N ARG A 175 5.17 2.19 7.72
CA ARG A 175 4.68 3.08 6.65
C ARG A 175 5.49 4.38 6.52
N GLU A 176 6.18 4.79 7.57
CA GLU A 176 6.93 6.06 7.60
C GLU A 176 8.24 6.04 6.79
N HIS A 177 8.68 4.87 6.33
CA HIS A 177 9.92 4.75 5.55
C HIS A 177 9.62 4.57 4.05
N GLU A 178 10.34 5.30 3.21
CA GLU A 178 10.13 5.26 1.75
C GLU A 178 10.41 3.86 1.17
N ASN A 179 11.44 3.18 1.68
CA ASN A 179 11.80 1.82 1.28
C ASN A 179 10.85 0.73 1.79
N SER A 180 10.02 1.02 2.79
CA SER A 180 9.06 0.04 3.31
C SER A 180 7.72 0.04 2.56
N LYS A 181 7.50 1.02 1.68
CA LYS A 181 6.40 1.00 0.70
C LYS A 181 6.52 -0.20 -0.25
N TYR A 182 7.75 -0.52 -0.68
CA TYR A 182 8.04 -1.71 -1.49
C TYR A 182 7.61 -3.00 -0.77
N ILE A 183 7.94 -3.09 0.52
CA ILE A 183 7.65 -4.28 1.33
C ILE A 183 6.15 -4.44 1.58
N MET A 184 5.43 -3.33 1.82
CA MET A 184 3.97 -3.35 1.93
C MET A 184 3.34 -3.83 0.63
N LEU A 185 3.86 -3.40 -0.53
CA LEU A 185 3.34 -3.79 -1.83
C LEU A 185 3.53 -5.28 -2.11
N GLU A 186 4.71 -5.84 -1.81
CA GLU A 186 4.93 -7.30 -1.85
C GLU A 186 3.99 -8.03 -0.89
N PHE A 187 3.78 -7.51 0.32
CA PHE A 187 2.90 -8.11 1.32
C PHE A 187 1.42 -8.17 0.90
N TRP A 188 0.98 -7.27 0.03
CA TRP A 188 -0.39 -7.28 -0.50
C TRP A 188 -0.54 -8.11 -1.77
N VAL A 189 0.54 -8.27 -2.55
CA VAL A 189 0.50 -8.83 -3.92
C VAL A 189 0.97 -10.29 -3.97
N ILE A 190 1.96 -10.71 -3.17
CA ILE A 190 2.71 -11.99 -3.32
C ILE A 190 2.34 -13.02 -2.24
#